data_AF-A0A6C1S5P7-F1
#
_entry.id   AF-A0A6C1S5P7-F1
#
_cell.length_a   1.000
_cell.length_b   1.000
_cell.length_c   1.000
_cell.angle_alpha   90.00
_cell.angle_beta   90.00
_cell.angle_gamma   90.00
#
_symmetry.space_group_name_H-M   'P 1'
#
loop_
_entity.id
_entity.type
_entity.pdbx_description
1 polymer ?
#
loop_
_entity_poly.entity_id
_entity_poly.type
_entity_poly.pdbx_seq_one_letter_code
_entity_poly.pdbx_strand_id
1 'polypeptide(L)'
;MTLPEFSKVRVEDYRDQNEIIRLTAEQVIKDFALFGIEVKFSGSITGAYDELFEQLDSILIDLLNSDYRKLLALLYHIDLSEKELNDRISSHQGGPSEIITEMVLERELKKVLIRKFYKT
;
A
#
# COMPACT_ATOMS: atom_id res chain seq x y z
N MET A 1 16.23 5.75 19.17
CA MET A 1 15.08 5.49 18.28
C MET A 1 14.34 4.28 18.83
N THR A 2 13.07 4.44 19.17
CA THR A 2 12.17 3.33 19.52
C THR A 2 11.71 2.66 18.23
N LEU A 3 11.80 1.32 18.18
CA LEU A 3 11.31 0.53 17.05
C LEU A 3 9.77 0.56 17.03
N PRO A 4 9.14 0.79 15.87
CA PRO A 4 7.69 0.79 15.77
C PRO A 4 7.11 -0.63 15.90
N GLU A 5 5.97 -0.75 16.56
CA GLU A 5 5.19 -1.99 16.61
C GLU A 5 4.47 -2.18 15.26
N PHE A 6 5.02 -3.05 14.39
CA PHE A 6 4.52 -3.24 13.01
C PHE A 6 3.09 -3.79 12.90
N SER A 7 2.50 -4.25 14.00
CA SER A 7 1.14 -4.81 14.06
C SER A 7 0.06 -3.77 13.77
N LYS A 8 0.34 -2.46 13.92
CA LYS A 8 -0.65 -1.36 13.79
C LYS A 8 -0.15 -0.15 12.99
N VAL A 9 0.86 -0.34 12.15
CA VAL A 9 1.51 0.75 11.41
C VAL A 9 0.62 1.28 10.28
N ARG A 10 0.37 2.59 10.27
CA ARG A 10 -0.29 3.33 9.18
C ARG A 10 0.66 4.34 8.55
N VAL A 11 0.44 4.73 7.29
CA VAL A 11 1.32 5.67 6.56
C VAL A 11 1.27 7.06 7.17
N GLU A 12 0.11 7.45 7.66
CA GLU A 12 -0.18 8.74 8.28
C GLU A 12 0.62 8.95 9.56
N ASP A 13 0.98 7.86 10.27
CA ASP A 13 1.82 7.89 11.47
C ASP A 13 3.25 8.38 11.16
N TYR A 14 3.67 8.31 9.89
CA TYR A 14 5.01 8.68 9.43
C TYR A 14 5.03 9.99 8.64
N ARG A 15 3.96 10.80 8.70
CA ARG A 15 3.85 12.08 7.97
C ARG A 15 5.02 13.04 8.15
N ASP A 16 5.65 13.03 9.33
CA ASP A 16 6.80 13.87 9.67
C ASP A 16 8.15 13.27 9.22
N GLN A 17 8.13 12.06 8.63
CA GLN A 17 9.30 11.34 8.14
C GLN A 17 9.29 11.29 6.60
N ASN A 18 9.48 12.45 5.97
CA ASN A 18 9.45 12.67 4.52
C ASN A 18 10.11 11.57 3.67
N GLU A 19 11.27 11.09 4.11
CA GLU A 19 12.01 10.03 3.42
C GLU A 19 11.22 8.71 3.37
N ILE A 20 10.55 8.32 4.46
CA ILE A 20 9.79 7.07 4.53
C ILE A 20 8.60 7.12 3.59
N ILE A 21 7.87 8.23 3.58
CA ILE A 21 6.73 8.44 2.68
C ILE A 21 7.17 8.35 1.23
N ARG A 22 8.26 9.04 0.88
CA ARG A 22 8.82 9.00 -0.47
C ARG A 22 9.22 7.59 -0.87
N LEU A 23 9.91 6.86 0.01
CA LEU A 23 10.31 5.47 -0.25
C LEU A 23 9.11 4.53 -0.37
N THR A 24 8.04 4.75 0.40
CA THR A 24 6.79 4.00 0.27
C THR A 24 6.14 4.26 -1.07
N ALA A 25 6.01 5.53 -1.49
CA ALA A 25 5.50 5.90 -2.80
C ALA A 25 6.35 5.28 -3.93
N GLU A 26 7.67 5.35 -3.84
CA GLU A 26 8.58 4.73 -4.81
C GLU A 26 8.39 3.21 -4.91
N GLN A 27 8.12 2.55 -3.80
CA GLN A 27 7.91 1.11 -3.78
C GLN A 27 6.55 0.75 -4.42
N VAL A 28 5.47 1.47 -4.10
CA VAL A 28 4.17 1.33 -4.76
C VAL A 28 4.31 1.52 -6.28
N ILE A 29 4.97 2.59 -6.72
CA ILE A 29 5.18 2.88 -8.15
C ILE A 29 5.91 1.72 -8.83
N LYS A 30 6.98 1.20 -8.22
CA LYS A 30 7.75 0.08 -8.80
C LYS A 30 6.92 -1.19 -8.92
N ASP A 31 6.21 -1.57 -7.86
CA ASP A 31 5.45 -2.82 -7.86
C ASP A 31 4.27 -2.75 -8.84
N PHE A 32 3.56 -1.63 -8.92
CA PHE A 32 2.46 -1.45 -9.88
C PHE A 32 2.95 -1.37 -11.34
N ALA A 33 4.11 -0.75 -11.58
CA ALA A 33 4.70 -0.66 -12.93
C ALA A 33 5.03 -2.04 -13.53
N LEU A 34 5.37 -3.04 -12.71
CA LEU A 34 5.60 -4.42 -13.18
C LEU A 34 4.36 -5.06 -13.80
N PHE A 35 3.18 -4.57 -13.44
CA PHE A 35 1.89 -5.00 -14.01
C PHE A 35 1.40 -4.01 -15.08
N GLY A 36 2.25 -3.08 -15.54
CA GLY A 36 1.88 -2.06 -16.52
C GLY A 36 0.83 -1.08 -16.01
N ILE A 37 0.81 -0.83 -14.70
CA ILE A 37 -0.07 0.16 -14.07
C ILE A 37 0.78 1.38 -13.69
N GLU A 38 0.37 2.56 -14.15
CA GLU A 38 1.07 3.81 -13.83
C GLU A 38 0.50 4.39 -12.53
N VAL A 39 1.38 4.57 -11.55
CA VAL A 39 1.10 5.30 -10.30
C VAL A 39 2.01 6.53 -10.29
N LYS A 40 1.49 7.67 -9.83
CA LYS A 40 2.20 8.95 -9.76
C LYS A 40 2.21 9.43 -8.33
N PHE A 41 3.30 10.07 -7.95
CA PHE A 41 3.43 10.76 -6.69
C PHE A 41 3.92 12.18 -6.93
N SER A 42 3.18 13.16 -6.44
CA SER A 42 3.43 14.59 -6.60
C SER A 42 4.76 15.04 -5.99
N GLY A 43 5.29 14.27 -5.04
CA GLY A 43 6.43 14.66 -4.20
C GLY A 43 6.02 15.55 -3.01
N SER A 44 4.74 15.94 -2.91
CA SER A 44 4.19 16.61 -1.74
C SER A 44 4.03 15.61 -0.60
N ILE A 45 4.56 15.95 0.56
CA ILE A 45 4.38 15.14 1.76
C ILE A 45 3.01 15.39 2.40
N THR A 46 2.55 16.65 2.36
CA THR A 46 1.21 17.01 2.82
C THR A 46 0.18 16.38 1.90
N GLY A 47 -0.67 15.52 2.46
CA GLY A 47 -1.69 14.78 1.71
C GLY A 47 -1.16 13.56 0.93
N ALA A 48 0.09 13.14 1.16
CA ALA A 48 0.69 12.02 0.42
C ALA A 48 -0.10 10.70 0.58
N TYR A 49 -0.64 10.45 1.77
CA TYR A 49 -1.49 9.28 1.99
C TYR A 49 -2.75 9.36 1.15
N ASP A 50 -3.50 10.46 1.26
CA ASP A 50 -4.76 10.65 0.53
C ASP A 50 -4.54 10.58 -0.99
N GLU A 51 -3.49 11.23 -1.51
CA GLU A 51 -3.12 11.18 -2.93
C GLU A 51 -2.91 9.74 -3.42
N LEU A 52 -2.09 8.98 -2.69
CA LEU A 52 -1.80 7.59 -3.04
C LEU A 52 -3.04 6.71 -2.87
N PHE A 53 -3.78 6.89 -1.78
CA PHE A 53 -4.98 6.14 -1.46
C PHE A 53 -6.03 6.31 -2.56
N GLU A 54 -6.40 7.54 -2.90
CA GLU A 54 -7.43 7.81 -3.91
C GLU A 54 -7.05 7.22 -5.28
N GLN A 55 -5.79 7.33 -5.67
CA GLN A 55 -5.30 6.78 -6.93
C GLN A 55 -5.32 5.25 -6.94
N LEU A 56 -4.84 4.63 -5.86
CA LEU A 56 -4.81 3.17 -5.71
C LEU A 56 -6.21 2.58 -5.63
N ASP A 57 -7.12 3.22 -4.88
CA ASP A 57 -8.50 2.77 -4.75
C ASP A 57 -9.20 2.78 -6.11
N SER A 58 -9.07 3.86 -6.88
CA SER A 58 -9.60 3.91 -8.25
C SER A 58 -9.06 2.80 -9.14
N ILE A 59 -7.75 2.54 -9.10
CA ILE A 59 -7.11 1.46 -9.87
C ILE A 59 -7.65 0.09 -9.44
N LEU A 60 -7.80 -0.12 -8.13
CA LEU A 60 -8.23 -1.40 -7.57
C LEU A 60 -9.71 -1.67 -7.82
N ILE A 61 -10.55 -0.63 -7.81
CA ILE A 61 -11.95 -0.71 -8.28
C ILE A 61 -11.98 -1.19 -9.74
N ASP A 62 -11.16 -0.60 -10.62
CA ASP A 62 -11.12 -1.01 -12.02
C ASP A 62 -10.66 -2.46 -12.17
N LEU A 63 -9.61 -2.87 -11.46
CA LEU A 63 -9.11 -4.26 -11.51
C LEU A 63 -10.11 -5.27 -10.94
N LEU A 64 -10.80 -4.95 -9.84
CA LEU A 64 -11.85 -5.79 -9.28
C LEU A 64 -12.97 -6.06 -10.30
N ASN A 65 -13.33 -5.04 -11.09
CA ASN A 65 -14.43 -5.11 -12.04
C ASN A 65 -14.02 -5.66 -13.42
N SER A 66 -12.77 -5.49 -13.84
CA SER A 66 -12.34 -5.76 -15.22
C SER A 66 -11.26 -6.85 -15.36
N ASP A 67 -10.38 -7.01 -14.37
CA ASP A 67 -9.26 -7.97 -14.45
C ASP A 67 -8.84 -8.49 -13.07
N TYR A 68 -9.70 -9.31 -12.49
CA TYR A 68 -9.47 -9.91 -11.18
C TYR A 68 -8.21 -10.80 -11.14
N ARG A 69 -7.81 -11.41 -12.26
CA ARG A 69 -6.58 -12.21 -12.33
C ARG A 69 -5.33 -11.35 -12.18
N LYS A 70 -5.30 -10.20 -12.84
CA LYS A 70 -4.22 -9.22 -12.68
C LYS A 70 -4.18 -8.65 -11.27
N LEU A 71 -5.34 -8.38 -10.66
CA LEU A 71 -5.42 -8.00 -9.25
C LEU A 71 -4.74 -9.03 -8.35
N LEU A 72 -5.13 -10.30 -8.42
CA LEU A 72 -4.56 -11.34 -7.58
C LEU A 72 -3.04 -11.43 -7.78
N ALA A 73 -2.56 -11.43 -9.03
CA ALA A 73 -1.14 -11.49 -9.32
C ALA A 73 -0.36 -10.31 -8.71
N LEU A 74 -0.93 -9.09 -8.75
CA LEU A 74 -0.38 -7.90 -8.10
C LEU A 74 -0.31 -8.06 -6.58
N LEU A 75 -1.39 -8.51 -5.95
CA LEU A 75 -1.44 -8.69 -4.48
C LEU A 75 -0.44 -9.74 -4.01
N TYR A 76 -0.30 -10.85 -4.74
CA TYR A 76 0.72 -11.87 -4.44
C TYR A 76 2.14 -11.32 -4.55
N HIS A 77 2.44 -10.52 -5.58
CA HIS A 77 3.76 -9.88 -5.73
C HIS A 77 4.07 -8.90 -4.59
N ILE A 78 3.03 -8.26 -4.06
CA ILE A 78 3.13 -7.33 -2.92
C ILE A 78 3.23 -8.07 -1.57
N ASP A 79 3.17 -9.39 -1.55
CA ASP A 79 3.09 -10.25 -0.36
C ASP A 79 1.80 -10.03 0.47
N LEU A 80 0.65 -9.93 -0.22
CA LEU A 80 -0.68 -9.98 0.39
C LEU A 80 -1.37 -11.29 0.02
N SER A 81 -1.76 -12.07 1.03
CA SER A 81 -2.45 -13.33 0.79
C SER A 81 -3.97 -13.13 0.66
N GLU A 82 -4.63 -13.96 -0.17
CA GLU A 82 -6.10 -14.00 -0.24
C GLU A 82 -6.76 -14.26 1.11
N LYS A 83 -6.08 -15.02 1.99
CA LYS A 83 -6.54 -15.28 3.35
C LYS A 83 -6.61 -13.98 4.16
N GLU A 84 -5.52 -13.21 4.22
CA GLU A 84 -5.49 -11.92 4.92
C GLU A 84 -6.51 -10.95 4.36
N LEU A 85 -6.71 -10.96 3.04
CA LEU A 85 -7.72 -10.15 2.38
C LEU A 85 -9.13 -10.51 2.84
N ASN A 86 -9.50 -11.79 2.77
CA ASN A 86 -10.81 -12.28 3.17
C ASN A 86 -11.08 -12.04 4.67
N ASP A 87 -10.07 -12.23 5.52
CA ASP A 87 -10.16 -11.96 6.96
C ASP A 87 -10.42 -10.47 7.22
N ARG A 88 -9.75 -9.57 6.49
CA ARG A 88 -9.91 -8.11 6.65
C ARG A 88 -11.25 -7.62 6.09
N ILE A 89 -11.66 -8.10 4.93
CA ILE A 89 -12.99 -7.80 4.33
C ILE A 89 -14.11 -8.24 5.27
N SER A 90 -14.00 -9.43 5.88
CA SER A 90 -15.05 -9.94 6.77
C SER A 90 -15.16 -9.20 8.11
N SER A 91 -14.11 -8.47 8.51
CA SER A 91 -14.01 -7.81 9.81
C SER A 91 -14.18 -6.29 9.78
N HIS A 92 -14.13 -5.67 8.59
CA HIS A 92 -14.20 -4.22 8.41
C HIS A 92 -15.49 -3.79 7.73
N GLN A 93 -16.02 -2.62 8.10
CA GLN A 93 -17.10 -1.96 7.37
C GLN A 93 -16.46 -1.00 6.36
N GLY A 94 -16.22 -1.47 5.14
CA GLY A 94 -15.63 -0.70 4.05
C GLY A 94 -15.79 -1.41 2.70
N GLY A 95 -15.58 -0.68 1.61
CA GLY A 95 -15.56 -1.27 0.28
C GLY A 95 -14.38 -2.24 0.12
N PRO A 96 -14.52 -3.35 -0.65
CA PRO A 96 -13.40 -4.26 -0.88
C PRO A 96 -12.16 -3.55 -1.45
N SER A 97 -12.32 -2.57 -2.34
CA SER A 97 -11.20 -1.79 -2.89
C SER A 97 -10.49 -0.96 -1.82
N GLU A 98 -11.24 -0.24 -0.98
CA GLU A 98 -10.70 0.59 0.10
C GLU A 98 -9.85 -0.26 1.06
N ILE A 99 -10.37 -1.43 1.44
CA ILE A 99 -9.66 -2.38 2.31
C ILE A 99 -8.38 -2.86 1.65
N ILE A 100 -8.41 -3.20 0.35
CA ILE A 100 -7.21 -3.62 -0.40
C ILE A 100 -6.21 -2.47 -0.47
N THR A 101 -6.66 -1.25 -0.73
CA THR A 101 -5.83 -0.04 -0.81
C THR A 101 -5.06 0.18 0.49
N GLU A 102 -5.75 0.14 1.62
CA GLU A 102 -5.11 0.23 2.94
C GLU A 102 -4.07 -0.88 3.13
N MET A 103 -4.43 -2.12 2.80
CA MET A 103 -3.52 -3.27 2.95
C MET A 103 -2.26 -3.12 2.13
N VAL A 104 -2.37 -2.66 0.87
CA VAL A 104 -1.24 -2.40 -0.02
C VAL A 104 -0.33 -1.34 0.57
N LEU A 105 -0.89 -0.18 0.96
CA LEU A 105 -0.11 0.92 1.52
C LEU A 105 0.58 0.54 2.83
N GLU A 106 -0.12 -0.14 3.74
CA GLU A 106 0.47 -0.67 4.97
C GLU A 106 1.60 -1.66 4.68
N ARG A 107 1.43 -2.54 3.69
CA ARG A 107 2.43 -3.55 3.35
C ARG A 107 3.69 -2.92 2.80
N GLU A 108 3.56 -1.93 1.91
CA GLU A 108 4.71 -1.24 1.33
C GLU A 108 5.44 -0.38 2.35
N LEU A 109 4.71 0.30 3.22
CA LEU A 109 5.31 0.98 4.35
C LEU A 109 6.09 0.01 5.24
N LYS A 110 5.50 -1.12 5.64
CA LYS A 110 6.19 -2.13 6.45
C LYS A 110 7.48 -2.60 5.77
N LYS A 111 7.49 -2.85 4.45
CA LYS A 111 8.73 -3.20 3.72
C LYS A 111 9.79 -2.10 3.83
N VAL A 112 9.40 -0.83 3.66
CA VAL A 112 10.31 0.33 3.79
C VAL A 112 10.88 0.43 5.19
N LEU A 113 10.03 0.37 6.21
CA LEU A 113 10.47 0.45 7.61
C LEU A 113 11.42 -0.70 7.96
N ILE A 114 11.11 -1.93 7.57
CA ILE A 114 11.98 -3.10 7.79
C ILE A 114 13.34 -2.87 7.15
N ARG A 115 13.37 -2.45 5.88
CA ARG A 115 14.62 -2.16 5.17
C ARG A 115 15.41 -1.03 5.81
N LYS A 116 14.76 -0.03 6.39
CA LYS A 116 15.42 1.13 7.02
C LYS A 116 15.95 0.82 8.41
N PHE A 117 15.19 0.08 9.21
CA PHE A 117 15.52 -0.18 10.62
C PHE A 117 16.31 -1.48 10.85
N TYR A 118 16.28 -2.43 9.90
CA TYR A 118 16.90 -3.74 10.06
C TYR A 118 17.89 -4.11 8.96
N LYS A 119 18.21 -3.21 8.02
CA LYS A 119 19.40 -3.42 7.17
C LYS A 119 20.66 -3.32 8.04
N THR A 120 21.25 -4.49 8.27
CA THR A 120 22.70 -4.64 8.53
C THR A 120 23.42 -4.68 7.19
#